data_AF-F9MQM8-F1
#
_entry.id   AF-F9MQM8-F1
#
_cell.length_a   1.000
_cell.length_b   1.000
_cell.length_c   1.000
_cell.angle_alpha   90.00
_cell.angle_beta   90.00
_cell.angle_gamma   90.00
#
_symmetry.space_group_name_H-M   'P 1'
#
loop_
_entity.id
_entity.type
_entity.pdbx_description
1 polymer ?
#
loop_
_entity_poly.entity_id
_entity_poly.type
_entity_poly.pdbx_seq_one_letter_code
_entity_poly.pdbx_strand_id
1 'polypeptide(L)' 'MRLLPELMCWRLDEIAPGIDVRKHILPFIDFPIAINPDLKEMDARIFAEGKMGFVLGRHKES' A
#
# COMPACT_ATOMS: atom_id res chain seq x y z
N MET A 1 -22.68 -14.30 14.06
CA MET A 1 -21.46 -13.48 14.29
C MET A 1 -21.45 -12.39 13.23
N ARG A 2 -21.75 -11.13 13.57
CA ARG A 2 -21.77 -10.00 12.62
C ARG A 2 -20.53 -9.16 12.92
N LEU A 3 -19.50 -9.28 12.08
CA LEU A 3 -18.33 -8.39 12.17
C LEU A 3 -18.83 -6.97 11.88
N LEU A 4 -18.57 -6.02 12.78
CA LEU A 4 -18.85 -4.60 12.56
C LEU A 4 -17.85 -4.08 11.51
N PRO A 5 -18.27 -3.74 10.29
CA PRO A 5 -17.38 -3.33 9.20
C PRO A 5 -16.55 -2.08 9.54
N GLU A 6 -17.06 -1.28 10.47
CA GLU A 6 -16.48 -0.03 10.97
C GLU A 6 -15.09 -0.22 11.63
N LEU A 7 -14.77 -1.42 12.11
CA LEU A 7 -13.56 -1.66 12.93
C LEU A 7 -12.33 -2.11 12.14
N MET A 8 -12.46 -2.51 10.87
CA MET A 8 -11.32 -2.86 10.02
C MET A 8 -11.48 -2.22 8.64
N CYS A 9 -11.11 -0.95 8.55
CA CYS A 9 -10.94 -0.30 7.26
C CYS A 9 -9.52 -0.60 6.74
N TRP A 10 -9.40 -1.50 5.77
CA TRP A 10 -8.16 -1.66 5.02
C TRP A 10 -7.86 -0.33 4.32
N ARG A 11 -6.64 0.18 4.47
CA ARG A 11 -6.21 1.44 3.85
C ARG A 11 -5.11 1.16 2.84
N LEU A 12 -5.21 1.80 1.68
CA LEU A 12 -4.16 1.81 0.66
C LEU A 12 -3.20 2.96 0.95
N ASP A 13 -1.95 2.62 1.28
CA ASP A 13 -0.89 3.57 1.65
C ASP A 13 0.19 3.73 0.57
N GLU A 14 0.42 2.70 -0.25
CA GLU A 14 1.41 2.73 -1.33
C GLU A 14 0.93 1.97 -2.57
N ILE A 15 1.35 2.39 -3.77
CA ILE A 15 1.10 1.70 -5.04
C ILE A 15 2.39 1.50 -5.84
N ALA A 16 2.46 0.46 -6.68
CA ALA A 16 3.62 0.30 -7.56
C ALA A 16 3.76 1.50 -8.54
N PRO A 17 4.98 1.86 -8.97
CA PRO A 17 5.19 2.95 -9.90
C PRO A 17 4.39 2.80 -11.20
N GLY A 18 3.72 3.87 -11.63
CA GLY A 18 2.91 3.88 -12.86
C GLY A 18 1.55 3.18 -12.76
N ILE A 19 1.11 2.77 -11.57
CA ILE A 19 -0.21 2.19 -11.35
C ILE A 19 -1.27 3.29 -11.13
N ASP A 20 -2.42 3.16 -11.79
CA ASP A 20 -3.60 3.99 -11.56
C ASP A 20 -4.58 3.25 -10.64
N VAL A 21 -4.90 3.85 -9.49
CA VAL A 21 -5.78 3.23 -8.48
C VAL A 21 -7.15 2.86 -9.04
N ARG A 22 -7.76 3.74 -9.85
CA ARG A 22 -9.13 3.54 -10.36
C ARG A 22 -9.18 2.49 -11.46
N LYS A 23 -8.13 2.38 -12.27
CA LYS A 23 -8.08 1.47 -13.40
C LYS A 23 -7.53 0.09 -13.04
N HIS A 24 -6.51 0.05 -12.18
CA HIS A 24 -5.71 -1.16 -11.96
C HIS A 24 -5.92 -1.79 -10.58
N ILE A 25 -6.58 -1.10 -9.63
CA ILE A 25 -6.77 -1.59 -8.26
C ILE A 25 -8.24 -1.76 -7.92
N LEU A 26 -9.00 -0.66 -7.86
CA LEU A 26 -10.40 -0.67 -7.40
C LEU A 26 -11.32 -1.67 -8.11
N PRO A 27 -11.20 -1.92 -9.44
CA PRO A 27 -12.04 -2.89 -10.13
C PRO A 27 -11.83 -4.34 -9.67
N PHE A 28 -10.74 -4.62 -8.94
CA PHE A 28 -10.33 -5.94 -8.50
C PHE A 28 -10.45 -6.13 -6.97
N ILE A 29 -11.11 -5.20 -6.26
CA ILE A 29 -11.32 -5.26 -4.82
C ILE A 29 -12.82 -5.37 -4.51
N ASP A 30 -13.22 -6.48 -3.88
CA ASP A 30 -14.63 -6.79 -3.57
C ASP A 30 -15.10 -6.29 -2.19
N PHE A 31 -14.36 -5.35 -1.58
CA PHE A 31 -14.64 -4.81 -0.25
C PHE A 31 -14.26 -3.33 -0.15
N PRO A 32 -14.87 -2.56 0.79
CA PRO A 32 -14.54 -1.16 0.96
C PRO A 32 -13.11 -0.99 1.49
N ILE A 33 -12.35 -0.11 0.86
CA ILE A 33 -11.03 0.33 1.31
C ILE A 33 -11.00 1.86 1.46
N ALA A 34 -10.23 2.36 2.43
CA ALA A 34 -9.83 3.76 2.47
C ALA A 34 -8.60 3.98 1.60
N ILE A 35 -8.48 5.19 1.03
CA ILE A 35 -7.26 5.63 0.35
C ILE A 35 -6.59 6.64 1.27
N ASN A 36 -5.31 6.43 1.60
CA ASN A 36 -4.54 7.42 2.35
C ASN A 36 -4.47 8.73 1.52
N PRO A 37 -4.79 9.92 2.08
CA PRO A 37 -4.59 11.20 1.37
C PRO A 37 -3.14 11.42 0.93
N ASP A 38 -2.17 10.85 1.65
CA ASP A 38 -0.75 10.89 1.34
C ASP A 38 -0.28 9.64 0.57
N LEU A 39 -1.18 9.01 -0.21
CA LEU A 39 -0.86 7.86 -1.04
C LEU A 39 0.35 8.18 -1.94
N LYS A 40 1.37 7.34 -1.86
CA LYS A 40 2.61 7.51 -2.62
C LYS A 40 2.92 6.26 -3.42
N GLU A 41 3.87 6.39 -4.34
CA GLU A 41 4.44 5.21 -4.98
C GLU A 41 5.37 4.48 -4.01
N MET A 42 5.40 3.16 -4.15
CA MET A 42 6.40 2.30 -3.51
C MET A 42 7.80 2.68 -4.00
N ASP A 43 8.82 2.31 -3.22
CA ASP A 43 10.20 2.48 -3.64
C ASP A 43 10.48 1.76 -4.97
N ALA A 44 10.82 2.52 -6.02
CA ALA A 44 11.01 2.00 -7.37
C ALA A 44 12.12 0.93 -7.46
N ARG A 45 13.06 0.90 -6.50
CA ARG A 45 14.12 -0.13 -6.45
C ARG A 45 13.56 -1.54 -6.28
N ILE A 46 12.35 -1.69 -5.77
CA ILE A 46 11.64 -2.98 -5.68
C ILE A 46 11.44 -3.60 -7.06
N PHE A 47 11.30 -2.77 -8.10
CA PHE A 47 10.99 -3.18 -9.47
C PHE A 47 12.22 -3.15 -10.39
N ALA A 48 13.39 -2.76 -9.87
CA ALA A 48 14.63 -2.72 -10.63
C ALA A 48 15.39 -4.05 -10.54
N GLU A 49 16.14 -4.38 -11.58
CA GLU A 49 17.04 -5.54 -11.55
C GLU A 49 18.22 -5.31 -10.58
N GLY A 50 18.64 -6.38 -9.89
CA GLY A 50 19.79 -6.37 -9.00
C GLY A 50 19.44 -6.16 -7.52
N LYS A 51 20.46 -5.89 -6.69
CA LYS A 51 20.30 -5.73 -5.25
C LYS A 51 19.81 -4.31 -4.93
N MET A 52 18.79 -4.19 -4.06
CA MET A 52 18.24 -2.89 -3.62
C MET A 52 19.18 -2.04 -2.75
N GLY A 53 20.24 -2.64 -2.20
CA GLY A 53 21.23 -1.92 -1.40
C GLY A 53 20.69 -1.39 -0.05
N PHE A 54 19.74 -2.09 0.57
CA PHE A 54 19.19 -1.67 1.86
C PHE A 54 20.26 -1.64 2.95
N VAL A 55 20.19 -0.60 3.77
CA VAL A 55 20.83 -0.54 5.08
C VAL A 55 19.71 -0.70 6.11
N LEU A 56 19.81 -1.70 6.97
CA LEU A 56 18.81 -1.91 8.01
C LEU A 56 18.89 -0.77 9.03
N GLY A 57 17.88 0.10 9.03
CA GLY A 57 17.72 1.11 10.07
C GLY A 57 17.31 0.45 11.38
N ARG A 58 17.78 0.97 12.53
CA ARG A 58 17.24 0.55 13.83
C ARG A 58 15.77 0.98 13.91
N HIS A 59 14.89 0.05 14.26
CA HIS A 59 13.51 0.38 14.61
C HIS A 59 13.55 1.34 15.81
N LYS A 60 13.09 2.58 15.66
CA LYS A 60 12.85 3.46 16.80
C LYS A 60 11.55 3.01 17.43
N GLU A 61 11.62 2.29 18.54
CA GLU A 61 10.48 2.17 19.45
C GLU A 61 10.03 3.59 19.80
N SER A 62 8.76 3.88 19.48
CA SER A 62 8.05 5.10 19.86
C SER A 62 7.16 4.79 21.05
#